data_AF-A0A6N6S7C9-F1
#
_entry.id   AF-A0A6N6S7C9-F1
#
_cell.length_a   1.000
_cell.length_b   1.000
_cell.length_c   1.000
_cell.angle_alpha   90.00
_cell.angle_beta   90.00
_cell.angle_gamma   90.00
#
_symmetry.space_group_name_H-M   'P 1'
#
loop_
_entity.id
_entity.type
_entity.pdbx_description
1 polymer ?
#
loop_
_entity_poly.entity_id
_entity_poly.type
_entity_poly.pdbx_seq_one_letter_code
_entity_poly.pdbx_strand_id
1 'polypeptide(L)'
;MTAAILENPVVRGRVDSKEDIEILIEEKLSAFDTAIERHEFLEIDGDILGNTPKEDCIKIINHKLECAFAIDIDSVIRQDVGTVIHALETGITTRLYGVTRIVGYYSRVSNWNKSKIGELHDRHMGRYSVR
;
A
#
# COMPACT_ATOMS: atom_id res chain seq x y z
N MET A 1 -5.80 28.75 -1.60
CA MET A 1 -6.17 27.37 -1.98
C MET A 1 -4.98 26.49 -1.66
N THR A 2 -5.16 25.57 -0.72
CA THR A 2 -4.10 24.73 -0.15
C THR A 2 -3.70 23.67 -1.18
N ALA A 3 -2.48 23.74 -1.70
CA ALA A 3 -1.95 22.74 -2.62
C ALA A 3 -1.76 21.42 -1.86
N ALA A 4 -2.34 20.33 -2.37
CA ALA A 4 -2.02 18.99 -1.89
C ALA A 4 -0.58 18.66 -2.34
N ILE A 5 0.36 18.84 -1.43
CA ILE A 5 1.72 18.33 -1.57
C ILE A 5 1.60 16.81 -1.41
N LEU A 6 1.77 16.07 -2.50
CA LEU A 6 2.12 14.66 -2.41
C LEU A 6 3.52 14.62 -1.81
N GLU A 7 3.59 14.53 -0.49
CA GLU A 7 4.82 14.17 0.20
C GLU A 7 5.23 12.80 -0.36
N ASN A 8 6.27 12.80 -1.20
CA ASN A 8 7.04 11.57 -1.39
C ASN A 8 7.44 11.13 0.01
N PRO A 9 7.16 9.87 0.41
CA PRO A 9 7.61 9.39 1.70
C PRO A 9 9.11 9.62 1.75
N VAL A 10 9.53 10.42 2.72
CA VAL A 10 10.92 10.57 3.08
C VAL A 10 11.41 9.16 3.37
N VAL A 11 12.19 8.60 2.44
CA VAL A 11 12.96 7.38 2.70
C VAL A 11 13.97 7.78 3.77
N ARG A 12 13.57 7.65 5.03
CA ARG A 12 14.41 7.91 6.18
C ARG A 12 15.48 6.83 6.21
N GLY A 13 16.73 7.29 6.20
CA GLY A 13 17.90 6.52 6.64
C GLY A 13 18.53 5.67 5.55
N ARG A 14 19.81 5.96 5.25
CA ARG A 14 20.73 4.89 4.84
C ARG A 14 20.75 3.87 5.97
N VAL A 15 20.27 2.66 5.71
CA VAL A 15 20.42 1.53 6.61
C VAL A 15 21.80 0.95 6.33
N ASP A 16 22.81 1.41 7.07
CA ASP A 16 24.23 1.09 6.79
C ASP A 16 24.76 -0.10 7.63
N SER A 17 24.00 -0.61 8.62
CA SER A 17 24.39 -1.79 9.41
C SER A 17 23.34 -2.91 9.38
N LYS A 18 23.79 -4.15 9.64
CA LYS A 18 22.93 -5.34 9.67
C LYS A 18 21.96 -5.27 10.85
N GLU A 19 22.44 -4.74 11.97
CA GLU A 19 21.68 -4.54 13.19
C GLU A 19 20.50 -3.57 12.98
N ASP A 20 20.69 -2.50 12.19
CA ASP A 20 19.61 -1.56 11.86
C ASP A 20 18.50 -2.22 11.01
N ILE A 21 18.85 -3.18 10.14
CA ILE A 21 17.88 -3.94 9.35
C ILE A 21 17.08 -4.86 10.26
N GLU A 22 17.73 -5.56 11.18
CA GLU A 22 17.07 -6.47 12.12
C GLU A 22 16.07 -5.71 13.00
N ILE A 23 16.45 -4.54 13.53
CA ILE A 23 15.55 -3.67 14.30
C ILE A 23 14.35 -3.24 13.46
N LEU A 24 14.57 -2.78 12.22
CA LEU A 24 13.48 -2.34 11.34
C LEU A 24 12.49 -3.48 11.05
N ILE A 25 12.99 -4.69 10.84
CA ILE A 25 12.16 -5.87 10.61
C ILE A 25 11.33 -6.20 11.85
N GLU A 26 11.95 -6.21 13.02
CA GLU A 26 11.27 -6.47 14.29
C GLU A 26 10.19 -5.43 14.59
N GLU A 27 10.49 -4.14 14.40
CA GLU A 27 9.52 -3.05 14.54
C GLU A 27 8.32 -3.23 13.61
N LYS A 28 8.56 -3.62 12.35
CA LYS A 28 7.50 -3.84 11.36
C LYS A 28 6.62 -5.03 11.71
N LEU A 29 7.22 -6.16 12.08
CA LEU A 29 6.49 -7.37 12.45
C LEU A 29 5.70 -7.16 13.75
N SER A 30 6.29 -6.51 14.75
CA SER A 30 5.60 -6.18 16.01
C SER A 30 4.43 -5.22 15.79
N ALA A 31 4.58 -4.23 14.92
CA ALA A 31 3.50 -3.32 14.56
C ALA A 31 2.35 -4.03 13.84
N PHE A 32 2.67 -4.99 12.96
CA PHE A 32 1.66 -5.82 12.29
C PHE A 32 0.92 -6.74 13.27
N ASP A 33 1.65 -7.44 14.13
CA ASP A 33 1.10 -8.31 15.17
C ASP A 33 0.14 -7.54 16.10
N THR A 34 0.60 -6.40 16.65
CA THR A 34 -0.22 -5.51 17.49
C THR A 34 -1.48 -5.02 16.76
N ALA A 35 -1.38 -4.78 15.44
CA ALA A 35 -2.51 -4.32 14.65
C ALA A 35 -3.56 -5.43 14.45
N ILE A 36 -3.13 -6.68 14.26
CA ILE A 36 -4.05 -7.83 14.17
C ILE A 36 -4.66 -8.15 15.55
N GLU A 37 -3.88 -8.18 16.62
CA GLU A 37 -4.37 -8.46 17.98
C GLU A 37 -5.47 -7.48 18.44
N ARG A 38 -5.36 -6.22 18.03
CA ARG A 38 -6.35 -5.18 18.35
C ARG A 38 -7.56 -5.18 17.42
N HIS A 39 -7.54 -6.01 16.39
CA HIS A 39 -8.56 -6.03 15.37
C HIS A 39 -9.76 -6.89 15.79
N GLU A 40 -10.96 -6.47 15.43
CA GLU A 40 -12.20 -7.12 15.90
C GLU A 40 -12.42 -8.51 15.29
N PHE A 41 -12.01 -8.70 14.03
CA PHE A 41 -12.34 -9.91 13.25
C PHE A 41 -11.16 -10.51 12.48
N LEU A 42 -9.93 -10.09 12.77
CA LEU A 42 -8.72 -10.69 12.19
C LEU A 42 -7.96 -11.45 13.28
N GLU A 43 -7.37 -12.58 12.91
CA GLU A 43 -6.62 -13.44 13.83
C GLU A 43 -5.42 -14.07 13.12
N ILE A 44 -4.26 -14.11 13.78
CA ILE A 44 -3.11 -14.91 13.32
C ILE A 44 -3.34 -16.35 13.77
N ASP A 45 -3.52 -17.26 12.81
CA ASP A 45 -3.73 -18.69 13.07
C ASP A 45 -2.41 -19.47 13.15
N GLY A 46 -1.35 -18.95 12.51
CA GLY A 46 -0.02 -19.55 12.52
C GLY A 46 0.79 -19.23 11.27
N ASP A 47 1.87 -19.98 11.07
CA ASP A 47 2.73 -19.91 9.90
C ASP A 47 2.52 -21.10 8.93
N ILE A 48 2.80 -20.84 7.66
CA ILE A 48 2.82 -21.82 6.58
C ILE A 48 4.24 -21.85 6.06
N LEU A 49 4.95 -22.95 6.33
CA LEU A 49 6.30 -23.16 5.86
C LEU A 49 6.31 -23.51 4.37
N GLY A 50 7.08 -22.74 3.60
CA GLY A 50 7.35 -23.02 2.20
C GLY A 50 8.55 -23.95 2.02
N ASN A 51 8.90 -24.23 0.76
CA ASN A 51 10.15 -24.96 0.47
C ASN A 51 11.37 -24.05 0.62
N THR A 52 11.15 -22.73 0.55
CA THR A 52 12.18 -21.71 0.72
C THR A 52 11.68 -20.62 1.67
N PRO A 53 12.58 -19.89 2.36
CA PRO A 53 12.18 -18.81 3.28
C PRO A 53 11.36 -17.67 2.64
N LYS A 54 11.37 -17.55 1.30
CA LYS A 54 10.56 -16.57 0.57
C LYS A 54 9.12 -17.03 0.35
N GLU A 55 8.88 -18.32 0.51
CA GLU A 55 7.55 -18.93 0.40
C GLU A 55 6.87 -19.06 1.76
N ASP A 56 7.59 -18.78 2.86
CA ASP A 56 7.03 -18.75 4.20
C ASP A 56 5.98 -17.64 4.31
N CYS A 57 4.79 -18.02 4.77
CA CYS A 57 3.65 -17.13 4.90
C CYS A 57 3.08 -17.18 6.30
N ILE A 58 2.43 -16.09 6.72
CA ILE A 58 1.60 -16.04 7.91
C ILE A 58 0.16 -16.30 7.47
N LYS A 59 -0.53 -17.20 8.18
CA LYS A 59 -1.94 -17.48 7.98
C LYS A 59 -2.76 -16.55 8.85
N ILE A 60 -3.64 -15.78 8.21
CA ILE A 60 -4.56 -14.84 8.86
C ILE A 60 -5.99 -15.30 8.61
N ILE A 61 -6.78 -15.48 9.67
CA ILE A 61 -8.22 -15.73 9.57
C ILE A 61 -8.93 -14.38 9.57
N ASN A 62 -9.89 -14.22 8.67
CA ASN A 62 -10.87 -13.14 8.69
C ASN A 62 -12.25 -13.73 9.00
N HIS A 63 -12.68 -13.56 10.26
CA HIS A 63 -13.95 -14.08 10.77
C HIS A 63 -15.18 -13.42 10.15
N LYS A 64 -15.04 -12.18 9.65
CA LYS A 64 -16.14 -11.44 9.01
C LYS A 64 -16.39 -11.89 7.57
N LEU A 65 -15.33 -12.22 6.84
CA LEU A 65 -15.39 -12.71 5.47
C LEU A 65 -15.46 -14.25 5.37
N GLU A 66 -15.38 -14.93 6.51
CA GLU A 66 -15.34 -16.40 6.61
C GLU A 66 -14.25 -17.03 5.72
N CYS A 67 -13.06 -16.41 5.72
CA CYS A 67 -11.94 -16.84 4.88
C CYS A 67 -10.60 -16.78 5.61
N ALA A 68 -9.58 -17.39 4.99
CA ALA A 68 -8.20 -17.31 5.44
C ALA A 68 -7.32 -16.75 4.32
N PHE A 69 -6.39 -15.90 4.70
CA PHE A 69 -5.35 -15.33 3.83
C PHE A 69 -3.99 -15.93 4.20
N ALA A 70 -3.15 -16.12 3.20
CA ALA A 70 -1.72 -16.35 3.39
C ALA A 70 -0.99 -15.08 2.94
N ILE A 71 -0.21 -14.48 3.84
CA ILE A 71 0.58 -13.29 3.55
C ILE A 71 2.06 -13.60 3.72
N ASP A 72 2.87 -13.28 2.73
CA ASP A 72 4.31 -13.45 2.80
C ASP A 72 4.95 -12.41 3.74
N ILE A 73 6.03 -12.81 4.41
CA ILE A 73 6.74 -11.96 5.38
C ILE A 73 7.27 -10.67 4.72
N ASP A 74 7.71 -10.74 3.46
CA ASP A 74 8.27 -9.60 2.73
C ASP A 74 7.21 -8.50 2.50
N SER A 75 5.96 -8.89 2.23
CA SER A 75 4.82 -7.98 2.15
C SER A 75 4.57 -7.24 3.46
N VAL A 76 4.66 -7.91 4.61
CA VAL A 76 4.49 -7.28 5.93
C VAL A 76 5.59 -6.27 6.21
N ILE A 77 6.84 -6.61 5.89
CA ILE A 77 8.01 -5.75 6.16
C ILE A 77 8.02 -4.53 5.23
N ARG A 78 7.78 -4.73 3.93
CA ARG A 78 7.96 -3.67 2.92
C ARG A 78 6.78 -2.71 2.79
N GLN A 79 5.57 -3.17 3.11
CA GLN A 79 4.37 -2.35 2.93
C GLN A 79 4.06 -1.52 4.18
N ASP A 80 3.14 -0.58 4.03
CA ASP A 80 2.55 0.13 5.15
C ASP A 80 1.58 -0.80 5.89
N VAL A 81 1.68 -0.85 7.23
CA VAL A 81 0.87 -1.77 8.06
C VAL A 81 -0.62 -1.49 7.87
N GLY A 82 -1.03 -0.21 7.83
CA GLY A 82 -2.44 0.14 7.63
C GLY A 82 -2.98 -0.35 6.27
N THR A 83 -2.15 -0.28 5.23
CA THR A 83 -2.51 -0.81 3.90
C THR A 83 -2.65 -2.33 3.91
N VAL A 84 -1.76 -3.05 4.60
CA VAL A 84 -1.84 -4.51 4.74
C VAL A 84 -3.09 -4.92 5.51
N ILE A 85 -3.36 -4.27 6.66
CA ILE A 85 -4.57 -4.53 7.46
C ILE A 85 -5.82 -4.27 6.62
N HIS A 86 -5.87 -3.16 5.89
CA HIS A 86 -7.01 -2.85 5.03
C HIS A 86 -7.24 -3.90 3.91
N ALA A 87 -6.15 -4.44 3.35
CA ALA A 87 -6.26 -5.52 2.38
C ALA A 87 -6.82 -6.81 3.01
N LEU A 88 -6.40 -7.13 4.24
CA LEU A 88 -6.91 -8.28 5.00
C LEU A 88 -8.37 -8.09 5.44
N GLU A 89 -8.77 -6.87 5.78
CA GLU A 89 -10.16 -6.51 6.13
C GLU A 89 -11.13 -6.72 4.96
N THR A 90 -10.69 -6.30 3.77
CA THR A 90 -11.57 -6.17 2.59
C THR A 90 -11.41 -7.29 1.57
N GLY A 91 -10.32 -8.06 1.64
CA GLY A 91 -9.89 -8.99 0.60
C GLY A 91 -9.39 -8.32 -0.68
N ILE A 92 -9.29 -6.98 -0.71
CA ILE A 92 -8.83 -6.23 -1.88
C ILE A 92 -7.31 -6.06 -1.80
N THR A 93 -6.59 -6.92 -2.51
CA THR A 93 -5.11 -6.90 -2.58
C THR A 93 -4.58 -6.12 -3.78
N THR A 94 -5.47 -5.72 -4.71
CA THR A 94 -5.07 -5.01 -5.92
C THR A 94 -4.83 -3.54 -5.63
N ARG A 95 -3.64 -3.05 -6.00
CA ARG A 95 -3.31 -1.63 -5.95
C ARG A 95 -4.33 -0.81 -6.75
N LEU A 96 -5.07 0.05 -6.05
CA LEU A 96 -6.00 0.98 -6.69
C LEU A 96 -5.19 2.04 -7.46
N TYR A 97 -5.55 2.24 -8.73
CA TYR A 97 -5.02 3.34 -9.54
C TYR A 97 -6.01 4.49 -9.53
N GLY A 98 -5.54 5.70 -9.25
CA GLY A 98 -6.35 6.90 -9.46
C GLY A 98 -6.74 7.01 -10.94
N VAL A 99 -8.04 7.13 -11.22
CA VAL A 99 -8.57 7.33 -12.58
C VAL A 99 -9.35 8.64 -12.58
N THR A 100 -9.04 9.53 -13.52
CA THR A 100 -9.82 10.76 -13.70
C THR A 100 -9.85 11.20 -15.17
N ARG A 101 -10.84 12.03 -15.49
CA ARG A 101 -11.14 12.50 -16.85
C ARG A 101 -10.57 13.89 -17.04
N ILE A 102 -9.67 14.03 -18.01
CA ILE A 102 -9.01 15.31 -18.29
C ILE A 102 -9.04 15.72 -19.75
N VAL A 103 -8.72 14.80 -20.67
CA VAL A 103 -8.75 15.05 -22.12
C VAL A 103 -9.97 14.38 -22.78
N GLY A 104 -11.12 14.45 -22.12
CA GLY A 104 -12.38 13.93 -22.66
C GLY A 104 -12.66 12.45 -22.41
N TYR A 105 -11.70 11.65 -21.92
CA TYR A 105 -11.92 10.26 -21.47
C TYR A 105 -11.23 9.98 -20.12
N TYR A 106 -11.71 8.96 -19.40
CA TYR A 106 -11.11 8.50 -18.14
C TYR A 106 -9.76 7.85 -18.41
N SER A 107 -8.73 8.24 -17.65
CA SER A 107 -7.43 7.58 -17.72
C SER A 107 -6.76 7.50 -16.36
N ARG A 108 -5.89 6.49 -16.19
CA ARG A 108 -5.07 6.35 -14.98
C ARG A 108 -4.13 7.55 -14.86
N VAL A 109 -4.13 8.17 -13.69
CA VAL A 109 -3.28 9.34 -13.36
C VAL A 109 -1.81 8.97 -13.50
N SER A 110 -1.43 7.75 -13.14
CA SER A 110 -0.06 7.22 -13.28
C SER A 110 0.46 7.19 -14.73
N ASN A 111 -0.44 7.21 -15.73
CA ASN A 111 -0.08 7.08 -17.15
C ASN A 111 -0.20 8.41 -17.90
N TRP A 112 -0.21 9.55 -17.20
CA TRP A 112 -0.32 10.85 -17.83
C TRP A 112 0.99 11.30 -18.46
N ASN A 113 0.94 11.60 -19.76
CA ASN A 113 2.04 12.22 -20.47
C ASN A 113 2.06 13.74 -20.21
N LYS A 114 3.12 14.42 -20.68
CA LYS A 114 3.30 15.88 -20.49
C LYS A 114 2.11 16.70 -21.00
N SER A 115 1.45 16.27 -22.08
CA SER A 115 0.29 16.95 -22.64
C SER A 115 -0.92 16.91 -21.70
N LYS A 116 -1.23 15.76 -21.09
CA LYS A 116 -2.31 15.64 -20.10
C LYS A 116 -2.03 16.47 -18.84
N ILE A 117 -0.79 16.51 -18.39
CA ILE A 117 -0.39 17.34 -17.24
C ILE A 117 -0.57 18.83 -17.57
N GLY A 118 -0.23 19.25 -18.79
CA GLY A 118 -0.47 20.61 -19.29
C GLY A 118 -1.97 20.96 -19.32
N GLU A 119 -2.80 20.07 -19.85
CA GLU A 119 -4.27 20.25 -19.85
C GLU A 119 -4.83 20.40 -18.43
N LEU A 120 -4.31 19.65 -17.44
CA LEU A 120 -4.70 19.83 -16.04
C LEU A 120 -4.41 21.23 -15.54
N HIS A 121 -3.19 21.68 -15.80
CA HIS A 121 -2.71 22.98 -15.37
C HIS A 121 -3.57 24.11 -15.98
N ASP A 122 -3.86 24.02 -17.28
CA ASP A 122 -4.72 24.99 -17.97
C ASP A 122 -6.16 24.97 -17.42
N ARG A 123 -6.74 23.79 -17.17
CA ARG A 123 -8.07 23.67 -16.55
C ARG A 123 -8.13 24.24 -15.14
N HIS A 124 -7.10 24.02 -14.31
CA HIS A 124 -7.02 24.61 -12.98
C HIS A 124 -6.96 26.15 -13.02
N MET A 125 -6.43 26.72 -14.10
CA MET A 125 -6.44 28.17 -14.36
C MET A 125 -7.71 28.66 -15.05
N GLY A 126 -8.70 27.78 -15.27
CA GLY A 126 -9.95 28.12 -15.98
C GLY A 126 -9.78 28.33 -17.49
N ARG A 127 -8.67 27.87 -18.09
CA ARG A 127 -8.41 27.98 -19.52
C ARG A 127 -8.94 26.75 -20.25
N TYR A 128 -10.11 26.89 -20.86
CA TYR A 128 -10.80 25.82 -21.60
C TYR A 128 -10.78 26.00 -23.12
N SER A 129 -10.08 27.02 -23.62
CA SER A 129 -10.02 27.34 -25.03
C SER A 129 -9.22 26.30 -25.81
N VAL A 130 -9.86 25.62 -26.76
CA VAL A 130 -9.22 24.83 -27.81
C VAL A 130 -8.82 25.77 -28.95
N ARG A 131 -7.55 25.69 -29.38
CA ARG A 131 -7.04 26.39 -30.57
C ARG A 131 -7.09 25.48 -31.78
#